data_AF-A0A8J2FJB3-F1
#
_entry.id   AF-A0A8J2FJB3-F1
#
_cell.length_a   1.000
_cell.length_b   1.000
_cell.length_c   1.000
_cell.angle_alpha   90.00
_cell.angle_beta   90.00
_cell.angle_gamma   90.00
#
_symmetry.space_group_name_H-M   'P 1'
#
loop_
_entity.id
_entity.type
_entity.pdbx_description
1 polymer ?
#
loop_
_entity_poly.entity_id
_entity_poly.type
_entity_poly.pdbx_seq_one_letter_code
_entity_poly.pdbx_strand_id
1 'polypeptide(L)' 'MFARGSFRRAFMPLEEFKRIVRGLGFRQAKQLKEWLRSADCPATVPKCPETVYRRDGWISHLEALGVPRAQHEA' A
#
# COMPACT_ATOMS: atom_id res chain seq x y z
N MET A 1 28.76 -14.17 11.02
CA MET A 1 27.36 -14.65 11.10
C MET A 1 26.54 -13.95 10.03
N PHE A 2 26.35 -14.56 8.86
CA PHE A 2 25.43 -14.01 7.84
C PHE A 2 24.43 -15.11 7.49
N ALA A 3 23.41 -15.24 8.32
CA ALA A 3 22.22 -15.99 7.95
C ALA A 3 21.55 -15.21 6.80
N ARG A 4 21.80 -15.65 5.57
CA ARG A 4 20.97 -15.29 4.42
C ARG A 4 19.60 -15.93 4.64
N GLY A 5 18.77 -15.25 5.44
CA GLY A 5 17.37 -15.61 5.65
C GLY A 5 16.65 -15.56 4.31
N SER A 6 16.21 -16.73 3.86
CA SER A 6 15.51 -16.97 2.61
C SER A 6 14.42 -15.93 2.33
N PHE A 7 14.48 -15.38 1.13
CA PHE A 7 13.57 -14.40 0.56
C PHE A 7 12.17 -14.99 0.40
N ARG A 8 11.36 -14.89 1.44
CA ARG A 8 9.91 -14.79 1.30
C ARG A 8 9.46 -13.69 2.23
N ARG A 9 9.69 -12.43 1.81
CA ARG A 9 8.96 -11.31 2.41
C ARG A 9 7.50 -11.52 2.02
N ALA A 10 6.78 -12.28 2.85
CA ALA A 10 5.34 -12.30 2.83
C ALA A 10 4.92 -10.90 3.25
N PHE A 11 4.54 -10.09 2.26
CA PHE A 11 3.93 -8.80 2.52
C PHE A 11 2.61 -9.05 3.27
N MET A 12 2.21 -8.09 4.10
CA MET A 12 0.91 -8.18 4.77
C MET A 12 -0.24 -8.34 3.77
N PRO A 13 -1.40 -8.88 4.15
CA PRO A 13 -2.53 -8.97 3.24
C PRO A 13 -3.06 -7.58 2.84
N LEU A 14 -3.70 -7.50 1.66
CA LEU A 14 -4.25 -6.25 1.12
C LEU A 14 -5.22 -5.55 2.09
N GLU A 15 -6.01 -6.32 2.84
CA GLU A 15 -6.95 -5.80 3.83
C GLU A 15 -6.24 -5.06 4.98
N GLU A 16 -5.15 -5.62 5.48
CA GLU A 16 -4.33 -4.99 6.53
C GLU A 16 -3.65 -3.72 6.01
N PHE A 17 -3.14 -3.78 4.79
CA PHE A 17 -2.59 -2.60 4.11
C PHE A 17 -3.63 -1.48 4.01
N LYS A 18 -4.86 -1.79 3.57
CA LYS A 18 -5.97 -0.83 3.51
C LYS A 18 -6.31 -0.26 4.88
N ARG A 19 -6.29 -1.07 5.95
CA ARG A 19 -6.52 -0.58 7.33
C ARG A 19 -5.50 0.47 7.76
N ILE A 20 -4.21 0.20 7.56
CA ILE A 20 -3.13 1.15 7.90
C ILE A 20 -3.27 2.43 7.09
N VAL A 21 -3.44 2.27 5.78
CA VAL A 21 -3.51 3.39 4.83
C VAL A 21 -4.74 4.28 5.08
N ARG A 22 -5.88 3.71 5.48
CA ARG A 22 -7.06 4.45 5.94
C ARG A 22 -6.82 5.17 7.26
N GLY A 23 -6.10 4.56 8.20
CA GLY A 23 -5.73 5.18 9.48
C GLY A 23 -4.78 6.38 9.33
N LEU A 24 -3.96 6.39 8.28
CA LEU A 24 -3.06 7.51 7.97
C LEU A 24 -3.79 8.73 7.40
N GLY A 25 -5.04 8.57 6.93
CA GLY A 25 -5.88 9.68 6.47
C GLY A 25 -5.36 10.39 5.22
N PHE A 26 -4.55 9.74 4.38
CA PHE A 26 -4.11 10.38 3.15
C PHE A 26 -5.29 10.61 2.20
N ARG A 27 -5.31 11.78 1.56
CA ARG A 27 -6.38 12.15 0.61
C ARG A 27 -5.99 11.91 -0.84
N GLN A 28 -4.69 11.76 -1.10
CA GLN A 28 -4.16 11.68 -2.45
C GLN A 28 -3.26 10.45 -2.61
N ALA A 29 -3.34 9.82 -3.79
CA ALA A 29 -2.42 8.75 -4.17
C ALA A 29 -0.95 9.17 -4.10
N LYS A 30 -0.65 10.46 -4.35
CA LYS A 30 0.71 11.01 -4.29
C LYS A 30 1.29 10.91 -2.86
N GLN A 31 0.51 11.29 -1.85
CA GLN A 31 0.93 11.20 -0.44
C GLN A 31 1.23 9.76 -0.05
N LEU A 32 0.36 8.81 -0.45
CA LEU A 32 0.61 7.39 -0.23
C LEU A 32 1.91 6.94 -0.90
N LYS A 33 2.15 7.36 -2.15
CA LYS A 33 3.38 7.02 -2.89
C LYS A 33 4.64 7.63 -2.26
N GLU A 34 4.56 8.84 -1.73
CA GLU A 34 5.65 9.48 -0.99
C GLU A 34 5.93 8.71 0.30
N TRP A 35 4.90 8.37 1.08
CA TRP A 35 5.05 7.57 2.30
C TRP A 35 5.66 6.18 2.03
N LEU A 36 5.26 5.52 0.94
CA LEU A 36 5.84 4.24 0.51
C LEU A 36 7.31 4.34 0.08
N ARG A 37 7.76 5.52 -0.36
CA ARG A 37 9.17 5.80 -0.69
C ARG A 37 9.97 6.23 0.54
N SER A 38 9.32 6.73 1.58
CA SER A 38 9.95 7.09 2.84
C SER A 38 10.49 5.88 3.59
N ALA A 39 11.50 6.12 4.44
CA ALA A 39 12.07 5.10 5.30
C ALA A 39 11.15 4.72 6.48
N ASP A 40 10.13 5.54 6.78
CA ASP A 40 9.08 5.28 7.77
C ASP A 40 8.18 4.10 7.42
N CYS A 41 8.24 3.62 6.18
CA CYS A 41 7.46 2.48 5.74
C CYS A 41 8.10 1.17 6.27
N PRO A 42 7.39 0.41 7.13
CA PRO A 42 7.95 -0.80 7.71
C PRO A 42 8.20 -1.87 6.63
N ALA A 43 9.17 -2.75 6.88
CA ALA A 43 9.56 -3.79 5.91
C ALA A 43 8.43 -4.79 5.56
N THR A 44 7.35 -4.80 6.34
CA THR A 44 6.11 -5.57 6.12
C THR A 44 5.20 -4.96 5.06
N VAL A 45 5.31 -3.64 4.83
CA VAL A 45 4.52 -2.92 3.83
C VAL A 45 5.28 -2.93 2.50
N PRO A 46 4.64 -3.37 1.41
CA PRO A 46 5.28 -3.36 0.10
C PRO A 46 5.47 -1.93 -0.40
N LYS A 47 6.70 -1.58 -0.80
CA LYS A 47 6.98 -0.29 -1.46
C LYS A 47 6.22 -0.12 -2.77
N CYS A 48 5.91 -1.23 -3.44
CA CYS A 48 5.13 -1.28 -4.68
C CYS A 48 3.90 -2.18 -4.46
N PRO A 49 2.83 -1.68 -3.79
CA PRO A 49 1.62 -2.46 -3.55
C PRO A 49 0.93 -2.87 -4.86
N GLU A 50 1.06 -2.05 -5.92
CA GLU A 50 0.53 -2.37 -7.25
C GLU A 50 1.07 -3.67 -7.84
N THR A 51 2.33 -4.00 -7.57
CA THR A 51 2.96 -5.23 -8.07
C THR A 51 2.63 -6.41 -7.15
N VAL A 52 2.65 -6.16 -5.83
CA VAL A 52 2.45 -7.20 -4.82
C VAL A 52 1.01 -7.67 -4.78
N TYR A 53 0.05 -6.75 -4.73
CA TYR A 53 -1.37 -7.04 -4.65
C TYR A 53 -2.05 -7.08 -6.03
N ARG A 54 -1.28 -7.09 -7.13
CA ARG A 54 -1.83 -7.18 -8.49
C ARG A 54 -2.79 -8.36 -8.64
N ARG A 55 -2.46 -9.48 -7.99
CA ARG A 55 -3.25 -10.71 -7.99
C ARG A 55 -4.33 -10.74 -6.91
N ASP A 56 -4.17 -9.95 -5.85
CA ASP A 56 -5.10 -9.82 -4.72
C ASP A 56 -6.25 -8.81 -4.97
N GLY A 57 -6.38 -8.28 -6.19
CA GLY A 57 -7.43 -7.32 -6.53
C GLY A 57 -7.05 -5.87 -6.24
N TRP A 58 -5.78 -5.52 -6.39
CA TRP A 58 -5.35 -4.13 -6.38
C TRP A 58 -5.88 -3.35 -7.58
N ILE A 59 -6.64 -2.29 -7.31
CA ILE A 59 -7.22 -1.43 -8.34
C ILE A 59 -6.44 -0.12 -8.44
N SER A 60 -6.31 0.62 -7.35
CA SER A 60 -5.52 1.86 -7.33
C SER A 60 -5.16 2.30 -5.92
N HIS A 61 -4.16 3.20 -5.81
CA HIS A 61 -3.78 3.86 -4.57
C HIS A 61 -4.95 4.64 -3.94
N LEU A 62 -5.79 5.31 -4.75
CA LEU A 62 -6.98 6.04 -4.29
C LEU A 62 -7.99 5.10 -3.64
N GLU A 63 -8.20 3.93 -4.24
CA GLU A 63 -9.13 2.94 -3.70
C GLU A 63 -8.63 2.30 -2.40
N ALA A 64 -7.31 2.08 -2.30
CA ALA A 64 -6.70 1.61 -1.06
C ALA A 64 -6.88 2.61 0.09
N LEU A 65 -6.88 3.91 -0.23
CA LEU A 65 -7.18 4.98 0.72
C LEU A 65 -8.65 5.05 1.12
N GLY A 66 -9.54 4.37 0.39
CA GLY A 66 -10.99 4.52 0.56
C GLY A 66 -11.49 5.92 0.19
N VAL A 67 -10.70 6.67 -0.59
CA VAL A 67 -11.14 7.96 -1.11
C VAL A 67 -12.14 7.64 -2.21
N PRO A 68 -13.43 8.03 -2.07
CA PRO A 68 -14.36 7.86 -3.17
C PRO A 68 -13.76 8.57 -4.37
N ARG A 69 -13.68 7.87 -5.52
CA ARG A 69 -13.50 8.61 -6.77
C ARG A 69 -14.66 9.58 -6.78
N ALA A 70 -14.38 10.88 -6.63
CA ALA A 70 -15.37 11.89 -6.89
C ALA A 70 -15.82 11.60 -8.32
N GLN A 71 -16.96 10.94 -8.44
CA GLN A 71 -17.69 10.94 -9.67
C GLN A 71 -18.04 12.41 -9.82
N HIS A 72 -17.32 13.09 -10.71
CA HIS A 72 -17.83 14.31 -11.30
C HIS A 72 -19.06 13.86 -12.08
N GLU A 73 -20.19 13.78 -11.39
CA GLU A 73 -21.49 13.61 -12.01
C GLU A 73 -21.96 15.01 -12.41
N ALA A 74 -22.21 15.15 -13.71
CA ALA A 74 -22.66 16.32 -14.47
C ALA A 74 -21.67 17.48 -14.61
#